data_AF-A0A6G7XUF4-F1
#
_entry.id   AF-A0A6G7XUF4-F1
#
_cell.length_a   1.000
_cell.length_b   1.000
_cell.length_c   1.000
_cell.angle_alpha   90.00
_cell.angle_beta   90.00
_cell.angle_gamma   90.00
#
_symmetry.space_group_name_H-M   'P 1'
#
loop_
_entity.id
_entity.type
_entity.pdbx_description
1 polymer ?
#
loop_
_entity_poly.entity_id
_entity_poly.type
_entity_poly.pdbx_seq_one_letter_code
_entity_poly.pdbx_strand_id
1 'polypeptide(L)'
;MSTVSRGLRALALALLVLGLLPVGTGPAAAHAALVSSDPRDGARLEQLPGRVMLTFTEEVSSPAYVVVRTSGGTQLASGDPEVDGATVLQPLAADGVSGGVSGEVTVAYRVVSVDGHPVTGEISFTVAPPSGSAADPSTGPSEPAAEPSAGDAAGGSGSEPAAEAAAAEPASEGFWASHGSHYVLGGFLVLVAGGLLWMARGRASP
;
A
#
# COMPACT_ATOMS: atom_id res chain seq x y z
N MET A 1 -59.88 -2.90 20.71
CA MET A 1 -58.42 -2.92 21.00
C MET A 1 -57.58 -3.86 20.09
N SER A 2 -58.15 -4.50 19.05
CA SER A 2 -57.42 -5.49 18.20
C SER A 2 -56.66 -4.91 17.00
N THR A 3 -56.89 -3.65 16.65
CA THR A 3 -56.19 -2.96 15.54
C THR A 3 -54.84 -2.37 15.96
N VAL A 4 -54.73 -1.88 17.19
CA VAL A 4 -53.48 -1.29 17.74
C VAL A 4 -52.39 -2.35 17.88
N SER A 5 -52.76 -3.58 18.28
CA SER A 5 -51.83 -4.71 18.41
C SER A 5 -51.34 -5.25 17.07
N ARG A 6 -52.12 -5.08 15.99
CA ARG A 6 -51.70 -5.44 14.62
C ARG A 6 -50.69 -4.45 14.06
N GLY A 7 -50.90 -3.16 14.32
CA GLY A 7 -49.96 -2.11 13.93
C GLY A 7 -48.59 -2.26 14.59
N LEU A 8 -48.57 -2.57 15.90
CA LEU A 8 -47.31 -2.73 16.65
C LEU A 8 -46.50 -3.97 16.22
N ARG A 9 -47.19 -5.07 15.87
CA ARG A 9 -46.54 -6.28 15.32
C ARG A 9 -45.98 -6.04 13.93
N ALA A 10 -46.70 -5.31 13.08
CA ALA A 10 -46.23 -4.93 11.76
C ALA A 10 -44.98 -4.03 11.84
N LEU A 11 -44.95 -3.09 12.79
CA LEU A 11 -43.78 -2.23 13.02
C LEU A 11 -42.58 -3.01 13.55
N ALA A 12 -42.77 -3.94 14.50
CA ALA A 12 -41.70 -4.78 15.02
C ALA A 12 -41.09 -5.69 13.93
N LEU A 13 -41.93 -6.25 13.06
CA LEU A 13 -41.47 -7.02 11.90
C LEU A 13 -40.72 -6.14 10.90
N ALA A 14 -41.21 -4.93 10.63
CA ALA A 14 -40.55 -3.99 9.73
C ALA A 14 -39.16 -3.58 10.25
N LEU A 15 -39.02 -3.32 11.55
CA LEU A 15 -37.73 -2.99 12.16
C LEU A 15 -36.77 -4.20 12.19
N LEU A 16 -37.29 -5.40 12.42
CA LEU A 16 -36.49 -6.63 12.35
C LEU A 16 -35.97 -6.86 10.92
N VAL A 17 -36.84 -6.69 9.91
CA VAL A 17 -36.45 -6.78 8.49
C VAL A 17 -35.41 -5.72 8.17
N LEU A 18 -35.62 -4.47 8.60
CA LEU A 18 -34.69 -3.37 8.35
C LEU A 18 -33.31 -3.62 9.01
N GLY A 19 -33.28 -4.23 10.19
CA GLY A 19 -32.05 -4.61 10.88
C GLY A 19 -31.32 -5.83 10.29
N LEU A 20 -31.99 -6.60 9.42
CA LEU A 20 -31.39 -7.71 8.68
C LEU A 20 -30.81 -7.28 7.31
N LEU A 21 -30.97 -6.02 6.89
CA LEU A 21 -30.32 -5.58 5.66
C LEU A 21 -28.80 -5.61 5.84
N PRO A 22 -28.06 -6.26 4.93
CA PRO A 22 -26.61 -6.24 4.96
C PRO A 22 -26.13 -4.79 4.77
N VAL A 23 -25.56 -4.21 5.83
CA VAL A 23 -24.93 -2.89 5.77
C VAL A 23 -23.53 -3.09 5.19
N GLY A 24 -23.39 -2.90 3.88
CA GLY A 24 -22.13 -2.71 3.18
C GLY A 24 -21.25 -3.96 3.06
N THR A 25 -21.44 -4.74 1.99
CA THR A 25 -20.33 -5.52 1.44
C THR A 25 -19.48 -4.57 0.62
N GLY A 26 -18.33 -4.15 1.15
CA GLY A 26 -17.32 -3.44 0.34
C GLY A 26 -16.95 -4.30 -0.89
N PRO A 27 -16.48 -3.68 -1.99
CA PRO A 27 -16.08 -4.44 -3.16
C PRO A 27 -14.96 -5.40 -2.76
N ALA A 28 -15.20 -6.71 -2.86
CA ALA A 28 -14.12 -7.68 -2.86
C ALA A 28 -13.35 -7.46 -4.16
N ALA A 29 -12.15 -6.88 -4.08
CA ALA A 29 -11.28 -6.73 -5.23
C ALA A 29 -10.79 -8.14 -5.66
N ALA A 30 -11.50 -8.75 -6.61
CA ALA A 30 -11.23 -10.09 -7.14
C ALA A 30 -10.23 -10.10 -8.30
N HIS A 31 -9.58 -8.97 -8.57
CA HIS A 31 -8.64 -8.84 -9.68
C HIS A 31 -7.23 -9.23 -9.20
N ALA A 32 -6.47 -9.91 -10.07
CA ALA A 32 -5.06 -10.19 -9.80
C ALA A 32 -4.29 -8.88 -9.53
N ALA A 33 -3.55 -8.84 -8.43
CA ALA A 33 -2.60 -7.78 -8.10
C ALA A 33 -1.23 -8.39 -7.84
N LEU A 34 -0.15 -7.70 -8.20
CA LEU A 34 1.20 -8.19 -7.89
C LEU A 34 1.41 -8.14 -6.37
N VAL A 35 1.77 -9.28 -5.79
CA VAL A 35 2.03 -9.45 -4.35
C VAL A 35 3.53 -9.41 -4.07
N SER A 36 4.32 -10.06 -4.93
CA SER A 36 5.77 -10.11 -4.78
C SER A 36 6.47 -10.35 -6.10
N SER A 37 7.73 -9.95 -6.15
CA SER A 37 8.64 -10.29 -7.24
C SER A 37 9.97 -10.84 -6.70
N ASP A 38 10.62 -11.66 -7.51
CA ASP A 38 12.02 -12.05 -7.34
C ASP A 38 12.76 -11.81 -8.67
N PRO A 39 13.65 -10.81 -8.76
CA PRO A 39 14.08 -9.91 -7.68
C PRO A 39 12.97 -9.04 -7.11
N ARG A 40 13.08 -8.67 -5.84
CA ARG A 40 12.16 -7.71 -5.21
C ARG A 40 12.28 -6.34 -5.87
N ASP A 41 11.18 -5.61 -5.91
CA ASP A 41 11.19 -4.21 -6.33
C ASP A 41 12.17 -3.39 -5.47
N GLY A 42 13.00 -2.58 -6.14
CA GLY A 42 14.10 -1.82 -5.55
C GLY A 42 15.32 -2.65 -5.10
N ALA A 43 15.38 -3.95 -5.39
CA ALA A 43 16.52 -4.77 -4.97
C ALA A 43 17.84 -4.32 -5.61
N ARG A 44 18.95 -4.52 -4.90
CA ARG A 44 20.31 -4.39 -5.42
C ARG A 44 20.97 -5.76 -5.47
N LEU A 45 21.46 -6.15 -6.64
CA LEU A 45 22.03 -7.45 -6.92
C LEU A 45 23.48 -7.29 -7.37
N GLU A 46 24.34 -8.23 -6.99
CA GLU A 46 25.72 -8.27 -7.49
C GLU A 46 25.80 -8.70 -8.95
N GLN A 47 24.83 -9.49 -9.42
CA GLN A 47 24.79 -10.07 -10.75
C GLN A 47 23.35 -10.16 -11.26
N LEU A 48 23.18 -10.17 -12.58
CA LEU A 48 21.89 -10.41 -13.21
C LEU A 48 21.39 -11.82 -12.87
N PRO A 49 20.15 -11.98 -12.38
CA PRO A 49 19.57 -13.30 -12.15
C PRO A 49 19.23 -13.96 -13.50
N GLY A 50 19.14 -15.29 -13.52
CA GLY A 50 18.73 -16.03 -14.72
C GLY A 50 17.25 -15.89 -15.08
N ARG A 51 16.44 -15.28 -14.21
CA ARG A 51 14.98 -15.10 -14.41
C ARG A 51 14.42 -14.01 -13.50
N VAL A 52 13.24 -13.52 -13.86
CA VAL A 52 12.35 -12.77 -12.97
C VAL A 52 11.10 -13.61 -12.70
N MET A 53 10.66 -13.61 -11.45
CA MET A 53 9.42 -14.23 -11.00
C MET A 53 8.47 -13.15 -10.49
N LEU A 54 7.22 -13.18 -10.93
CA LEU A 54 6.15 -12.29 -10.51
C LEU A 54 5.02 -13.15 -9.91
N THR A 55 4.62 -12.87 -8.68
CA THR A 55 3.55 -13.60 -7.98
C THR A 55 2.38 -12.67 -7.74
N PHE A 56 1.19 -13.13 -8.13
CA PHE A 56 -0.05 -12.38 -8.05
C PHE A 56 -0.96 -12.90 -6.93
N THR A 57 -1.98 -12.14 -6.58
CA THR A 57 -3.01 -12.54 -5.61
C THR A 57 -3.88 -13.68 -6.11
N GLU A 58 -4.07 -13.76 -7.43
CA GLU A 58 -4.95 -14.71 -8.10
C GLU A 58 -4.22 -15.36 -9.29
N GLU A 59 -4.77 -16.47 -9.78
CA GLU A 59 -4.27 -17.11 -10.99
C GLU A 59 -4.38 -16.18 -12.20
N VAL A 60 -3.41 -16.30 -13.10
CA VAL A 60 -3.39 -15.56 -14.37
C VAL A 60 -3.42 -16.53 -15.54
N SER A 61 -3.99 -16.07 -16.65
CA SER A 61 -4.12 -16.83 -17.89
C SER A 61 -2.92 -16.63 -18.80
N SER A 62 -2.53 -17.69 -19.51
CA SER A 62 -1.61 -17.59 -20.65
C SER A 62 -2.31 -17.02 -21.88
N PRO A 63 -1.63 -16.19 -22.70
CA PRO A 63 -0.25 -15.75 -22.54
C PRO A 63 -0.10 -14.59 -21.56
N ALA A 64 1.05 -14.55 -20.88
CA ALA A 64 1.54 -13.36 -20.19
C ALA A 64 2.53 -12.60 -21.08
N TYR A 65 2.73 -11.31 -20.81
CA TYR A 65 3.73 -10.49 -21.48
C TYR A 65 4.64 -9.85 -20.45
N VAL A 66 5.95 -10.05 -20.58
CA VAL A 66 6.96 -9.45 -19.71
C VAL A 66 8.05 -8.85 -20.58
N VAL A 67 8.41 -7.60 -20.29
CA VAL A 67 9.49 -6.86 -20.94
C VAL A 67 10.51 -6.51 -19.87
N VAL A 68 11.76 -6.91 -20.08
CA VAL A 68 12.86 -6.63 -19.15
C VAL A 68 13.94 -5.89 -19.89
N ARG A 69 14.28 -4.69 -19.43
CA ARG A 69 15.22 -3.79 -20.11
C ARG A 69 16.14 -3.05 -19.16
N THR A 70 17.36 -2.75 -19.60
CA THR A 70 18.25 -1.82 -18.90
C THR A 70 17.82 -0.37 -19.10
N SER A 71 18.34 0.54 -18.29
CA SER A 71 18.18 2.00 -18.50
C SER A 71 18.71 2.48 -19.86
N GLY A 72 19.68 1.76 -20.45
CA GLY A 72 20.18 1.98 -21.81
C GLY A 72 19.25 1.45 -22.92
N GLY A 73 18.13 0.82 -22.58
CA GLY A 73 17.16 0.28 -23.52
C GLY A 73 17.46 -1.12 -24.05
N THR A 74 18.49 -1.79 -23.52
CA THR A 74 18.83 -3.16 -23.93
C THR A 74 17.82 -4.15 -23.36
N GLN A 75 17.19 -4.96 -24.22
CA GLN A 75 16.28 -6.03 -23.82
C GLN A 75 17.06 -7.20 -23.20
N LEU A 76 16.60 -7.73 -22.07
CA LEU A 76 17.20 -8.82 -21.33
C LEU A 76 16.33 -10.07 -21.25
N ALA A 77 15.06 -9.99 -21.66
CA ALA A 77 14.16 -11.14 -21.71
C ALA A 77 14.65 -12.18 -22.73
N SER A 78 14.66 -13.44 -22.32
CA SER A 78 15.00 -14.58 -23.18
C SER A 78 13.79 -15.51 -23.28
N GLY A 79 13.30 -15.71 -24.51
CA GLY A 79 12.09 -16.50 -24.77
C GLY A 79 10.81 -15.88 -24.19
N ASP A 80 9.73 -16.67 -24.26
CA ASP A 80 8.41 -16.29 -23.75
C ASP A 80 8.30 -16.52 -22.23
N PRO A 81 7.50 -15.71 -21.50
CA PRO A 81 7.21 -15.99 -20.10
C PRO A 81 6.36 -17.26 -19.93
N GLU A 82 6.65 -18.01 -18.88
CA GLU A 82 5.86 -19.18 -18.44
C GLU A 82 4.90 -18.78 -17.33
N VAL A 83 3.66 -19.27 -17.40
CA VAL A 83 2.62 -19.04 -16.40
C VAL A 83 2.34 -20.34 -15.65
N ASP A 84 2.40 -20.28 -14.32
CA ASP A 84 2.06 -21.38 -13.41
C ASP A 84 1.15 -20.85 -12.29
N GLY A 85 -0.17 -21.03 -12.48
CA GLY A 85 -1.19 -20.51 -11.58
C GLY A 85 -1.10 -18.99 -11.40
N ALA A 86 -0.76 -18.55 -10.19
CA ALA A 86 -0.58 -17.13 -9.84
C ALA A 86 0.85 -16.62 -10.07
N THR A 87 1.74 -17.42 -10.67
CA THR A 87 3.16 -17.07 -10.88
C THR A 87 3.48 -16.95 -12.36
N VAL A 88 4.22 -15.89 -12.71
CA VAL A 88 4.79 -15.69 -14.05
C VAL A 88 6.31 -15.69 -13.94
N LEU A 89 6.96 -16.51 -14.75
CA LEU A 89 8.41 -16.65 -14.84
C LEU A 89 8.90 -16.15 -16.19
N GLN A 90 9.75 -15.13 -16.18
CA GLN A 90 10.44 -14.63 -17.38
C GLN A 90 11.92 -15.01 -17.32
N PRO A 91 12.42 -15.91 -18.18
CA PRO A 91 13.84 -16.17 -18.29
C PRO A 91 14.58 -14.92 -18.77
N LEU A 92 15.79 -14.70 -18.25
CA LEU A 92 16.67 -13.60 -18.65
C LEU A 92 17.95 -14.14 -19.27
N ALA A 93 18.48 -13.41 -20.25
CA ALA A 93 19.82 -13.62 -20.79
C ALA A 93 20.53 -12.27 -20.92
N ALA A 94 21.86 -12.30 -20.75
CA ALA A 94 22.72 -11.14 -20.99
C ALA A 94 23.21 -11.09 -22.45
N ASP A 95 22.50 -11.74 -23.36
CA ASP A 95 22.91 -11.88 -24.76
C ASP A 95 23.06 -10.49 -25.41
N GLY A 96 24.24 -10.22 -25.97
CA GLY A 96 24.53 -8.94 -26.62
C GLY A 96 25.02 -7.82 -25.69
N VAL A 97 25.19 -8.07 -24.38
CA VAL A 97 25.76 -7.08 -23.45
C VAL A 97 27.25 -7.32 -23.22
N SER A 98 28.08 -6.74 -24.09
CA SER A 98 29.54 -6.73 -23.91
C SER A 98 29.92 -6.00 -22.62
N GLY A 99 30.46 -6.72 -21.64
CA GLY A 99 30.86 -6.17 -20.33
C GLY A 99 29.90 -6.47 -19.18
N GLY A 100 28.82 -7.22 -19.43
CA GLY A 100 27.83 -7.59 -18.42
C GLY A 100 26.78 -6.50 -18.17
N VAL A 101 25.65 -6.89 -17.57
CA VAL A 101 24.57 -5.97 -17.22
C VAL A 101 24.89 -5.28 -15.91
N SER A 102 24.85 -3.95 -15.90
CA SER A 102 24.96 -3.14 -14.68
C SER A 102 24.03 -1.93 -14.74
N GLY A 103 23.70 -1.38 -13.59
CA GLY A 103 22.74 -0.28 -13.45
C GLY A 103 21.30 -0.76 -13.26
N GLU A 104 20.37 0.17 -13.42
CA GLU A 104 18.94 -0.08 -13.24
C GLU A 104 18.36 -0.95 -14.38
N VAL A 105 17.57 -1.93 -13.98
CA VAL A 105 16.80 -2.83 -14.83
C VAL A 105 15.33 -2.67 -14.49
N THR A 106 14.52 -2.46 -15.52
CA THR A 106 13.06 -2.31 -15.43
C THR A 106 12.39 -3.58 -15.93
N VAL A 107 11.42 -4.08 -15.17
CA VAL A 107 10.55 -5.21 -15.51
C VAL A 107 9.13 -4.70 -15.63
N ALA A 108 8.61 -4.57 -16.84
CA ALA A 108 7.22 -4.24 -17.11
C ALA A 108 6.45 -5.50 -17.47
N TYR A 109 5.23 -5.65 -16.97
CA TYR A 109 4.39 -6.81 -17.24
C TYR A 109 2.96 -6.42 -17.63
N ARG A 110 2.34 -7.32 -18.39
CA ARG A 110 0.91 -7.35 -18.65
C ARG A 110 0.42 -8.78 -18.59
N VAL A 111 -0.49 -9.05 -17.66
CA VAL A 111 -1.13 -10.35 -17.45
C VAL A 111 -2.64 -10.20 -17.59
N VAL A 112 -3.35 -11.31 -17.74
CA VAL A 112 -4.81 -11.35 -17.69
C VAL A 112 -5.19 -12.28 -16.56
N SER A 113 -5.89 -11.78 -15.57
CA SER A 113 -6.43 -12.61 -14.48
C SER A 113 -7.42 -13.65 -15.04
N VAL A 114 -7.62 -14.79 -14.36
CA VAL A 114 -8.59 -15.81 -14.79
C VAL A 114 -10.04 -15.31 -14.87
N ASP A 115 -10.34 -14.16 -14.23
CA ASP A 115 -11.62 -13.44 -14.35
C ASP A 115 -11.74 -12.58 -15.65
N GLY A 116 -10.69 -12.54 -16.47
CA GLY A 116 -10.65 -11.87 -17.76
C GLY A 116 -10.14 -10.43 -17.74
N HIS A 117 -9.80 -9.87 -16.57
CA HIS A 117 -9.31 -8.49 -16.48
C HIS A 117 -7.81 -8.38 -16.76
N PRO A 118 -7.37 -7.48 -17.66
CA PRO A 118 -5.95 -7.23 -17.87
C PRO A 118 -5.37 -6.42 -16.71
N VAL A 119 -4.18 -6.80 -16.27
CA VAL A 119 -3.42 -6.17 -15.21
C VAL A 119 -2.04 -5.83 -15.73
N THR A 120 -1.60 -4.60 -15.51
CA THR A 120 -0.29 -4.11 -15.91
C THR A 120 0.46 -3.55 -14.71
N GLY A 121 1.77 -3.61 -14.74
CA GLY A 121 2.60 -2.93 -13.76
C GLY A 121 4.07 -2.99 -14.11
N GLU A 122 4.88 -2.45 -13.22
CA GLU A 122 6.32 -2.33 -13.39
C GLU A 122 7.01 -2.45 -12.03
N ILE A 123 8.16 -3.11 -12.00
CA ILE A 123 9.11 -3.11 -10.88
C ILE A 123 10.52 -2.85 -11.41
N SER A 124 11.42 -2.38 -10.56
CA SER A 124 12.83 -2.18 -10.93
C SER A 124 13.79 -2.85 -9.94
N PHE A 125 14.99 -3.18 -10.41
CA PHE A 125 16.10 -3.59 -9.56
C PHE A 125 17.41 -3.08 -10.16
N THR A 126 18.47 -3.00 -9.35
CA THR A 126 19.79 -2.53 -9.77
C THR A 126 20.79 -3.67 -9.75
N VAL A 127 21.61 -3.80 -10.80
CA VAL A 127 22.74 -4.72 -10.84
C VAL A 127 24.05 -3.93 -10.65
N ALA A 128 24.91 -4.39 -9.74
CA ALA A 128 26.20 -3.77 -9.48
C ALA A 128 27.10 -3.81 -10.73
N PRO A 129 27.99 -2.82 -10.92
CA PRO A 129 29.02 -2.92 -11.95
C PRO A 129 29.95 -4.10 -11.64
N PRO A 130 30.50 -4.78 -12.66
CA PRO A 130 31.44 -5.86 -12.44
C PRO A 130 32.64 -5.38 -11.62
N SER A 131 33.02 -6.17 -10.61
CA SER A 131 34.17 -5.92 -9.73
C SER A 131 35.42 -5.67 -10.56
N GLY A 132 35.81 -4.40 -10.67
CA GLY A 132 36.77 -3.90 -11.65
C GLY A 132 36.48 -2.44 -12.03
N SER A 133 35.23 -2.00 -11.89
CA SER A 133 34.85 -0.59 -11.91
C SER A 133 34.75 -0.04 -10.48
N ALA A 134 35.87 -0.07 -9.75
CA ALA A 134 36.04 0.87 -8.65
C ALA A 134 36.33 2.22 -9.30
N ALA A 135 35.33 3.10 -9.36
CA ALA A 135 35.65 4.52 -9.39
C ALA A 135 36.35 4.81 -8.06
N ASP A 136 37.65 5.08 -8.12
CA ASP A 136 38.42 5.55 -6.98
C ASP A 136 37.64 6.63 -6.24
N PRO A 137 37.38 6.51 -4.92
CA PRO A 137 37.13 7.70 -4.14
C PRO A 137 38.44 8.49 -4.20
N SER A 138 38.42 9.62 -4.89
CA SER A 138 39.52 10.58 -4.84
C SER A 138 39.67 11.06 -3.39
N THR A 139 40.52 10.35 -2.63
CA THR A 139 40.98 10.73 -1.31
C THR A 139 42.49 10.89 -1.36
N GLY A 140 42.92 12.16 -1.41
CA GLY A 140 44.17 12.66 -0.84
C GLY A 140 45.13 13.34 -1.82
N PRO A 141 45.95 14.32 -1.38
CA PRO A 141 46.37 14.51 0.02
C PRO A 141 46.16 15.92 0.61
N SER A 142 45.90 15.94 1.91
CA SER A 142 46.20 17.07 2.80
C SER A 142 47.72 17.26 2.94
N GLU A 143 48.22 18.49 2.90
CA GLU A 143 49.38 18.97 3.68
C GLU A 143 49.47 20.52 3.70
N PRO A 144 50.24 21.17 4.60
CA PRO A 144 49.68 22.09 5.61
C PRO A 144 50.30 23.52 5.67
N ALA A 145 49.56 24.40 6.36
CA ALA A 145 49.95 25.54 7.24
C ALA A 145 50.94 26.66 6.83
N ALA A 146 50.44 27.92 6.83
CA ALA A 146 50.89 29.09 7.63
C ALA A 146 50.35 30.42 6.99
N GLU A 147 49.32 31.10 7.50
CA GLU A 147 49.28 32.18 8.53
C GLU A 147 49.91 33.56 8.10
N PRO A 148 49.54 34.72 8.69
CA PRO A 148 48.22 35.39 8.71
C PRO A 148 48.34 36.87 8.23
N SER A 149 47.23 37.55 7.95
CA SER A 149 47.21 39.03 8.01
C SER A 149 45.84 39.58 8.36
N ALA A 150 45.87 40.34 9.44
CA ALA A 150 44.76 41.05 10.06
C ALA A 150 44.38 42.31 9.27
N GLY A 151 43.11 42.69 9.38
CA GLY A 151 42.57 43.95 8.88
C GLY A 151 41.15 44.18 9.38
N ASP A 152 41.06 44.68 10.62
CA ASP A 152 40.02 45.52 11.26
C ASP A 152 39.23 46.39 10.25
N ALA A 153 37.98 46.86 10.44
CA ALA A 153 37.06 47.01 11.57
C ALA A 153 35.67 47.37 10.96
N ALA A 154 34.55 46.90 11.50
CA ALA A 154 33.67 47.63 12.44
C ALA A 154 32.37 48.22 11.84
N GLY A 155 31.27 47.96 12.56
CA GLY A 155 30.05 48.77 12.59
C GLY A 155 28.87 48.18 11.80
N GLY A 156 27.72 47.84 12.38
CA GLY A 156 27.24 48.00 13.76
C GLY A 156 25.75 47.63 13.85
N SER A 157 25.28 47.49 15.10
CA SER A 157 23.88 47.51 15.57
C SER A 157 22.90 46.50 14.96
N GLY A 158 22.39 45.53 15.72
CA GLY A 158 21.37 45.76 16.75
C GLY A 158 19.99 45.74 16.07
N SER A 159 19.10 44.77 16.27
CA SER A 159 18.42 44.54 17.54
C SER A 159 17.60 43.25 17.45
N GLU A 160 17.69 42.44 18.49
CA GLU A 160 16.54 41.71 19.07
C GLU A 160 16.07 42.61 20.26
N PRO A 161 14.82 42.60 20.78
CA PRO A 161 14.01 41.40 20.95
C PRO A 161 12.47 41.52 20.97
N ALA A 162 11.86 40.32 21.07
CA ALA A 162 10.73 39.91 21.91
C ALA A 162 9.32 40.54 21.79
N ALA A 163 8.36 39.60 21.67
CA ALA A 163 7.02 39.56 22.27
C ALA A 163 6.01 40.62 21.77
N GLU A 164 4.71 40.36 21.63
CA GLU A 164 3.84 39.65 22.55
C GLU A 164 2.49 39.27 21.91
N ALA A 165 1.90 38.23 22.50
CA ALA A 165 0.56 37.63 22.42
C ALA A 165 -0.65 38.40 21.85
N ALA A 166 -1.52 37.65 21.15
CA ALA A 166 -2.92 37.38 21.53
C ALA A 166 -3.50 36.35 20.52
N ALA A 167 -3.57 35.06 20.88
CA ALA A 167 -4.69 34.41 21.56
C ALA A 167 -5.94 34.20 20.68
N ALA A 168 -6.09 32.97 20.16
CA ALA A 168 -7.35 32.21 20.14
C ALA A 168 -7.09 30.75 19.66
N GLU A 169 -6.69 29.89 20.59
CA GLU A 169 -7.04 28.46 20.62
C GLU A 169 -8.34 28.35 21.46
N PRO A 170 -9.14 27.26 21.46
CA PRO A 170 -8.73 25.89 21.13
C PRO A 170 -9.81 25.03 20.43
N ALA A 171 -9.46 23.74 20.32
CA ALA A 171 -10.33 22.56 20.24
C ALA A 171 -10.61 22.09 18.81
N SER A 172 -10.36 20.84 18.44
CA SER A 172 -10.12 19.65 19.26
C SER A 172 -9.51 18.57 18.40
N GLU A 173 -8.51 17.88 18.94
CA GLU A 173 -8.20 16.51 18.58
C GLU A 173 -9.47 15.64 18.64
N GLY A 174 -9.65 14.79 17.65
CA GLY A 174 -10.59 13.68 17.68
C GLY A 174 -9.88 12.48 17.07
N PHE A 175 -9.04 11.74 17.82
CA PHE A 175 -9.50 10.86 18.90
C PHE A 175 -10.75 10.06 18.52
N TRP A 176 -10.83 9.50 17.31
CA TRP A 176 -11.85 8.48 17.00
C TRP A 176 -11.30 7.24 16.30
N ALA A 177 -9.98 7.08 16.29
CA ALA A 177 -9.43 5.74 16.41
C ALA A 177 -9.80 5.20 17.81
N SER A 178 -10.55 4.10 17.82
CA SER A 178 -11.10 3.34 18.96
C SER A 178 -12.46 3.82 19.52
N HIS A 179 -13.39 2.87 19.69
CA HIS A 179 -14.75 2.97 20.25
C HIS A 179 -15.92 3.22 19.28
N GLY A 180 -15.92 2.53 18.13
CA GLY A 180 -17.12 2.30 17.30
C GLY A 180 -17.83 0.96 17.54
N SER A 181 -17.19 0.03 18.26
CA SER A 181 -17.88 -1.01 19.04
C SER A 181 -18.28 -0.30 20.33
N HIS A 182 -19.54 -0.09 20.73
CA HIS A 182 -20.41 -1.08 21.37
C HIS A 182 -21.91 -0.67 21.39
N TYR A 183 -22.32 0.41 20.72
CA TYR A 183 -23.70 0.92 20.91
C TYR A 183 -24.79 0.23 20.09
N VAL A 184 -24.43 -0.58 19.09
CA VAL A 184 -25.42 -1.36 18.35
C VAL A 184 -25.89 -2.59 19.14
N LEU A 185 -25.06 -3.13 20.03
CA LEU A 185 -25.43 -4.28 20.88
C LEU A 185 -26.25 -3.88 22.12
N GLY A 186 -25.91 -2.74 22.74
CA GLY A 186 -26.62 -2.22 23.92
C GLY A 186 -28.05 -1.74 23.61
N GLY A 187 -28.26 -1.04 22.49
CA GLY A 187 -29.59 -0.61 22.07
C GLY A 187 -30.52 -1.77 21.70
N PHE A 188 -29.97 -2.82 21.09
CA PHE A 188 -30.74 -4.01 20.69
C PHE A 188 -31.20 -4.84 21.89
N LEU A 189 -30.34 -5.05 22.91
CA LEU A 189 -30.72 -5.78 24.12
C LEU A 189 -31.79 -5.07 24.97
N VAL A 190 -31.74 -3.73 25.06
CA VAL A 190 -32.75 -2.94 25.79
C VAL A 190 -34.12 -3.01 25.11
N LEU A 191 -34.17 -3.01 23.77
CA LEU A 191 -35.43 -3.11 23.03
C LEU A 191 -36.04 -4.51 23.06
N VAL A 192 -35.21 -5.56 22.98
CA VAL A 192 -35.67 -6.96 23.08
C VAL A 192 -36.14 -7.28 24.51
N ALA A 193 -35.38 -6.87 25.53
CA ALA A 193 -35.77 -7.04 26.93
C ALA A 193 -37.04 -6.25 27.28
N GLY A 194 -37.14 -4.99 26.82
CA GLY A 194 -38.33 -4.16 27.00
C GLY A 194 -39.58 -4.75 26.33
N GLY A 195 -39.43 -5.30 25.11
CA GLY A 195 -40.53 -5.97 24.39
C GLY A 195 -41.01 -7.25 25.07
N LEU A 196 -40.10 -8.07 25.60
CA LEU A 196 -40.43 -9.30 26.32
C LEU A 196 -41.08 -9.04 27.69
N LEU A 197 -40.58 -8.05 28.44
CA LEU A 197 -41.17 -7.64 29.73
C LEU A 197 -42.59 -7.07 29.57
N TRP A 198 -42.85 -6.33 28.50
CA TRP A 198 -44.19 -5.80 28.20
C TRP A 198 -45.17 -6.92 27.80
N MET A 199 -44.73 -7.89 26.99
CA MET A 199 -45.54 -9.08 26.66
C MET A 199 -45.80 -9.99 27.86
N ALA A 200 -44.86 -10.09 28.80
CA ALA A 200 -45.04 -10.84 30.04
C ALA A 200 -46.03 -10.14 31.00
N ARG A 201 -45.98 -8.81 31.13
CA ARG A 201 -46.95 -8.03 31.93
C ARG A 201 -48.35 -8.02 31.32
N GLY A 202 -48.48 -8.07 30.00
CA GLY A 202 -49.77 -8.20 29.31
C GLY A 202 -50.48 -9.53 29.53
N ARG A 203 -49.79 -10.56 30.05
CA ARG A 203 -50.37 -11.87 30.40
C ARG A 203 -50.73 -12.00 31.89
N ALA A 204 -50.37 -11.04 32.73
CA ALA A 204 -50.53 -11.11 34.19
C ALA A 204 -51.64 -10.19 34.74
N SER A 205 -52.53 -9.67 33.89
CA SER A 205 -53.75 -9.00 34.34
C SER A 205 -54.89 -10.02 34.35
N PRO A 206 -55.41 -10.43 35.53
CA PRO A 206 -56.64 -11.21 35.62
C PRO A 206 -57.87 -10.42 35.16
#